data_AF-A0A7S3RJG2-F1
#
_entry.id   AF-A0A7S3RJG2-F1
#
_cell.length_a   1.000
_cell.length_b   1.000
_cell.length_c   1.000
_cell.angle_alpha   90.00
_cell.angle_beta   90.00
_cell.angle_gamma   90.00
#
_symmetry.space_group_name_H-M   'P 1'
#
loop_
_entity.id
_entity.type
_entity.pdbx_description
1 polymer ?
#
loop_
_entity_poly.entity_id
_entity_poly.type
_entity_poly.pdbx_seq_one_letter_code
_entity_poly.pdbx_strand_id
1 'polypeptide(L)'
;TVEQKVQMHAARLAHSAVAVDTLLVSLERALANPDDERCRKVALSNATFQSRVGSVPGGIEFLQAVGYEPMHGYLVLQRRDAALLWVGKTALQEAQRSLAYRHSK
;
A
#
# COMPACT_ATOMS: atom_id res chain seq x y z
N THR A 1 -8.67 15.49 -3.36
CA THR A 1 -8.36 14.75 -4.61
C THR A 1 -7.93 13.33 -4.28
N VAL A 2 -7.78 12.43 -5.27
CA VAL A 2 -7.28 11.06 -5.03
C VAL A 2 -5.88 11.09 -4.42
N GLU A 3 -5.00 11.93 -4.94
CA GLU A 3 -3.64 12.14 -4.42
C GLU A 3 -3.61 12.51 -2.93
N GLN A 4 -4.46 13.45 -2.50
CA GLN A 4 -4.55 13.83 -1.08
C GLN A 4 -4.97 12.66 -0.19
N LYS A 5 -5.86 11.77 -0.67
CA LYS A 5 -6.23 10.56 0.08
C LYS A 5 -5.03 9.61 0.20
N VAL A 6 -4.31 9.38 -0.89
CA VAL A 6 -3.09 8.55 -0.89
C VAL A 6 -2.07 9.08 0.11
N GLN A 7 -1.77 10.38 0.06
CA GLN A 7 -0.84 11.05 0.98
C GLN A 7 -1.30 10.93 2.45
N MET A 8 -2.59 11.17 2.72
CA MET A 8 -3.16 11.06 4.05
C MET A 8 -3.01 9.63 4.61
N HIS A 9 -3.34 8.60 3.84
CA HIS A 9 -3.23 7.21 4.29
C HIS A 9 -1.76 6.78 4.44
N ALA A 10 -0.87 7.20 3.53
CA ALA A 10 0.57 6.96 3.66
C ALA A 10 1.16 7.59 4.93
N ALA A 11 0.74 8.81 5.28
CA ALA A 11 1.18 9.47 6.51
C ALA A 11 0.74 8.71 7.77
N ARG A 12 -0.46 8.11 7.78
CA ARG A 12 -0.92 7.27 8.92
C ARG A 12 -0.08 6.01 9.07
N LEU A 13 0.34 5.42 7.94
CA LEU A 13 1.22 4.26 7.91
C LEU A 13 2.62 4.53 8.45
N ALA A 14 3.05 5.80 8.52
CA ALA A 14 4.37 6.17 9.03
C ALA A 14 4.63 5.67 10.46
N HIS A 15 3.61 5.37 11.26
CA HIS A 15 3.78 4.78 12.59
C HIS A 15 4.09 3.27 12.57
N SER A 16 4.20 2.64 11.39
CA SER A 16 4.58 1.24 11.20
C SER A 16 5.55 1.09 10.04
N ALA A 17 6.85 1.06 10.35
CA ALA A 17 7.90 0.87 9.35
C ALA A 17 7.71 -0.42 8.55
N VAL A 18 7.24 -1.49 9.20
CA VAL A 18 6.95 -2.78 8.55
C VAL A 18 5.86 -2.64 7.48
N ALA A 19 4.80 -1.88 7.76
CA ALA A 19 3.72 -1.67 6.79
C ALA A 19 4.19 -0.86 5.59
N VAL A 20 4.91 0.23 5.85
CA VAL A 20 5.48 1.11 4.81
C VAL A 20 6.41 0.34 3.90
N ASP A 21 7.39 -0.40 4.47
CA ASP A 21 8.37 -1.15 3.70
C ASP A 21 7.71 -2.29 2.90
N THR A 22 6.74 -2.99 3.49
CA THR A 22 6.01 -4.07 2.82
C THR A 22 5.22 -3.54 1.63
N LEU A 23 4.50 -2.42 1.80
CA LEU A 23 3.73 -1.81 0.72
C LEU A 23 4.63 -1.22 -0.36
N LEU A 24 5.76 -0.60 0.00
CA LEU A 24 6.69 -0.02 -0.97
C LEU A 24 7.22 -1.11 -1.92
N VAL A 25 7.71 -2.23 -1.37
CA VAL A 25 8.16 -3.37 -2.16
C VAL A 25 7.03 -3.94 -3.02
N SER A 26 5.81 -4.02 -2.49
CA SER A 26 4.65 -4.50 -3.24
C SER A 26 4.34 -3.61 -4.46
N LEU A 27 4.33 -2.29 -4.26
CA LEU A 27 4.06 -1.34 -5.35
C LEU A 27 5.19 -1.34 -6.39
N GLU A 28 6.44 -1.45 -5.96
CA GLU A 28 7.59 -1.58 -6.88
C GLU A 28 7.49 -2.81 -7.76
N ARG A 29 7.07 -3.94 -7.20
CA ARG A 29 6.85 -5.17 -7.97
C ARG A 29 5.68 -5.04 -8.94
N ALA A 30 4.57 -4.43 -8.52
CA ALA A 30 3.42 -4.18 -9.39
C ALA A 30 3.74 -3.22 -10.54
N LEU A 31 4.58 -2.21 -10.31
CA LEU A 31 5.07 -1.29 -11.34
C LEU A 31 6.04 -1.98 -12.30
N ALA A 32 6.94 -2.83 -11.79
CA ALA A 32 7.93 -3.54 -12.60
C ALA A 32 7.34 -4.70 -13.41
N ASN A 33 6.33 -5.39 -12.87
CA ASN A 33 5.70 -6.57 -13.46
C ASN A 33 4.17 -6.40 -13.50
N PRO A 34 3.63 -5.48 -14.32
CA PRO A 34 2.21 -5.11 -14.31
C PRO A 34 1.27 -6.27 -14.71
N ASP A 35 1.78 -7.29 -15.39
CA ASP A 35 1.02 -8.47 -15.80
C ASP A 35 0.99 -9.59 -14.74
N ASP A 36 1.87 -9.54 -13.72
CA ASP A 36 1.92 -10.56 -12.68
C ASP A 36 0.70 -10.45 -11.74
N GLU A 37 -0.20 -11.43 -11.84
CA GLU A 37 -1.41 -11.51 -11.01
C GLU A 37 -1.11 -11.57 -9.52
N ARG A 38 0.05 -12.13 -9.12
CA ARG A 38 0.44 -12.22 -7.70
C ARG A 38 0.74 -10.86 -7.10
N CYS A 39 1.19 -9.90 -7.93
CA CYS A 39 1.46 -8.52 -7.51
C CYS A 39 0.18 -7.67 -7.48
N ARG A 40 -0.89 -8.13 -8.14
CA ARG A 40 -2.17 -7.40 -8.28
C ARG A 40 -3.26 -7.86 -7.33
N LYS A 41 -3.02 -8.88 -6.51
CA LYS A 41 -4.05 -9.47 -5.64
C LYS A 41 -3.47 -9.87 -4.30
N VAL A 42 -4.17 -9.54 -3.22
CA VAL A 42 -3.85 -10.00 -1.87
C VAL A 42 -5.10 -10.52 -1.16
N ALA A 43 -4.99 -11.67 -0.51
CA ALA A 43 -6.09 -12.25 0.26
C ALA A 43 -6.20 -11.55 1.61
N LEU A 44 -7.42 -11.13 1.98
CA LEU A 44 -7.67 -10.53 3.29
C LEU A 44 -7.48 -11.54 4.43
N SER A 45 -7.57 -12.83 4.17
CA SER A 45 -7.31 -13.89 5.15
C SER A 45 -5.81 -14.23 5.32
N ASN A 46 -4.92 -13.66 4.50
CA ASN A 46 -3.50 -13.97 4.59
C ASN A 46 -2.91 -13.42 5.91
N ALA A 47 -2.43 -14.31 6.78
CA ALA A 47 -1.92 -13.95 8.10
C ALA A 47 -0.72 -13.00 8.05
N THR A 48 0.18 -13.16 7.08
CA THR A 48 1.33 -12.26 6.89
C THR A 48 0.89 -10.89 6.43
N PHE A 49 -0.10 -10.81 5.54
CA PHE A 49 -0.69 -9.54 5.13
C PHE A 49 -1.35 -8.86 6.32
N GLN A 50 -2.16 -9.58 7.10
CA GLN A 50 -2.85 -9.03 8.26
C GLN A 50 -1.88 -8.48 9.29
N SER A 51 -0.84 -9.24 9.65
CA SER A 51 0.14 -8.81 10.66
C SER A 51 0.99 -7.62 10.21
N ARG A 52 1.25 -7.47 8.90
CA ARG A 52 2.12 -6.40 8.38
C ARG A 52 1.37 -5.16 7.92
N VAL A 53 0.17 -5.30 7.38
CA VAL A 53 -0.57 -4.23 6.68
C VAL A 53 -2.04 -4.23 7.04
N GLY A 54 -2.73 -5.37 6.94
CA GLY A 54 -4.18 -5.45 7.03
C GLY A 54 -4.76 -5.01 8.38
N SER A 55 -4.02 -5.19 9.46
CA SER A 55 -4.40 -4.74 10.81
C SER A 55 -3.81 -3.37 11.19
N VAL A 56 -3.01 -2.75 10.31
CA VAL A 56 -2.40 -1.44 10.56
C VAL A 56 -3.37 -0.34 10.14
N PRO A 57 -3.67 0.66 11.00
CA PRO A 57 -4.55 1.76 10.65
C PRO A 57 -4.10 2.47 9.37
N GLY A 58 -4.98 2.51 8.37
CA GLY A 58 -4.68 3.09 7.05
C GLY A 58 -4.11 2.12 6.03
N GLY A 59 -3.81 0.86 6.36
CA GLY A 59 -3.23 -0.11 5.43
C GLY A 59 -4.18 -0.54 4.32
N ILE A 60 -5.41 -0.92 4.67
CA ILE A 60 -6.44 -1.28 3.70
C ILE A 60 -6.86 -0.04 2.90
N GLU A 61 -7.05 1.09 3.58
CA GLU A 61 -7.50 2.33 2.96
C GLU A 61 -6.44 2.90 2.02
N PHE A 62 -5.15 2.74 2.32
CA PHE A 62 -4.07 3.08 1.41
C PHE A 62 -4.13 2.24 0.13
N LEU A 63 -4.26 0.91 0.24
CA LEU A 63 -4.40 0.03 -0.92
C LEU A 63 -5.61 0.42 -1.77
N GLN A 64 -6.74 0.73 -1.16
CA GLN A 64 -7.91 1.23 -1.86
C GLN A 64 -7.67 2.58 -2.54
N ALA A 65 -6.99 3.50 -1.86
CA ALA A 65 -6.66 4.81 -2.41
C ALA A 65 -5.73 4.73 -3.63
N VAL A 66 -4.87 3.70 -3.72
CA VAL A 66 -4.01 3.45 -4.88
C VAL A 66 -4.64 2.53 -5.95
N GLY A 67 -5.92 2.17 -5.80
CA GLY A 67 -6.71 1.51 -6.84
C GLY A 67 -7.01 0.02 -6.62
N TYR A 68 -6.69 -0.55 -5.45
CA TYR A 68 -7.12 -1.91 -5.12
C TYR A 68 -8.59 -1.92 -4.69
N GLU A 69 -9.39 -2.81 -5.27
CA GLU A 69 -10.81 -2.93 -4.96
C GLU A 69 -11.11 -4.22 -4.20
N PRO A 70 -12.00 -4.20 -3.20
CA PRO A 70 -12.41 -5.40 -2.50
C PRO A 70 -13.22 -6.33 -3.41
N MET A 71 -12.83 -7.60 -3.50
CA MET A 71 -13.49 -8.59 -4.34
C MET A 71 -13.39 -9.98 -3.71
N HIS A 72 -14.52 -10.52 -3.26
CA HIS A 72 -14.65 -11.91 -2.75
C HIS A 72 -13.56 -12.31 -1.73
N GLY A 73 -13.27 -11.46 -0.75
CA GLY A 73 -12.24 -11.73 0.28
C GLY A 73 -10.81 -11.37 -0.12
N TYR A 74 -10.63 -10.66 -1.25
CA TYR A 74 -9.35 -10.15 -1.72
C TYR A 74 -9.40 -8.64 -1.91
N LEU A 75 -8.22 -8.02 -1.93
CA LEU A 75 -8.02 -6.73 -2.57
C LEU A 75 -7.36 -6.97 -3.93
N VAL A 76 -7.92 -6.39 -4.99
CA VAL A 76 -7.50 -6.64 -6.36
C VAL A 76 -7.30 -5.33 -7.11
N LEU A 77 -6.15 -5.16 -7.75
CA LEU A 77 -5.87 -4.06 -8.66
C LEU A 77 -6.50 -4.35 -10.02
N GLN A 78 -7.78 -3.99 -10.17
CA GLN A 78 -8.57 -4.22 -11.38
C GLN A 78 -8.10 -3.35 -12.54
N ARG A 79 -7.81 -2.07 -12.25
CA ARG A 79 -7.36 -1.08 -13.23
C ARG A 79 -5.85 -0.88 -13.10
N ARG A 80 -5.14 -0.94 -14.24
CA ARG A 80 -3.70 -0.72 -14.31
C ARG A 80 -3.38 0.77 -14.41
N ASP A 81 -3.69 1.51 -13.36
CA ASP A 81 -3.34 2.92 -13.26
C ASP A 81 -1.92 3.07 -12.69
N ALA A 82 -0.92 2.97 -13.58
CA ALA A 82 0.48 3.08 -13.19
C ALA A 82 0.80 4.46 -12.57
N ALA A 83 0.12 5.52 -13.02
CA ALA A 83 0.32 6.86 -12.45
C ALA A 83 -0.12 6.89 -10.99
N LEU A 84 -1.27 6.29 -10.67
CA LEU A 84 -1.75 6.21 -9.29
C LEU A 84 -0.84 5.35 -8.40
N LEU A 85 -0.31 4.24 -8.91
CA LEU A 85 0.68 3.44 -8.18
C LEU A 85 1.98 4.22 -7.92
N TRP A 86 2.43 5.04 -8.88
CA TRP A 86 3.59 5.93 -8.69
C TRP A 86 3.34 7.00 -7.63
N VAL A 87 2.13 7.58 -7.59
CA VAL A 87 1.72 8.50 -6.51
C VAL A 87 1.77 7.78 -5.16
N GLY A 88 1.25 6.55 -5.08
CA GLY A 88 1.34 5.69 -3.90
C GLY A 88 2.76 5.43 -3.45
N LYS A 89 3.64 5.04 -4.38
CA LYS A 89 5.06 4.80 -4.11
C LYS A 89 5.74 6.05 -3.54
N THR A 90 5.53 7.20 -4.18
CA THR A 90 6.14 8.47 -3.75
C THR A 90 5.65 8.86 -2.35
N ALA A 91 4.35 8.69 -2.07
CA ALA A 91 3.80 8.98 -0.75
C ALA A 91 4.39 8.09 0.36
N LEU A 92 4.64 6.81 0.09
CA LEU A 92 5.32 5.91 1.04
C LEU A 92 6.79 6.29 1.25
N GLN A 93 7.50 6.72 0.21
CA GLN A 93 8.88 7.21 0.32
C GLN A 93 8.97 8.49 1.15
N GLU A 94 7.98 9.39 1.06
CA GLU A 94 7.89 10.54 1.96
C GLU A 94 7.58 10.10 3.40
N ALA A 95 6.71 9.11 3.59
CA ALA A 95 6.43 8.54 4.91
C ALA A 95 7.70 7.97 5.57
N GLN A 96 8.61 7.33 4.81
CA GLN A 96 9.90 6.83 5.31
C GLN A 96 10.82 7.93 5.85
N ARG A 97 10.69 9.17 5.36
CA ARG A 97 11.51 10.30 5.82
C ARG A 97 11.00 10.93 7.13
N SER A 98 9.79 10.58 7.54
CA SER A 98 9.17 11.13 8.75
C SER A 98 9.88 10.67 10.04
N LEU A 99 9.71 11.45 11.12
CA LEU A 99 10.17 11.05 12.46
C LEU A 99 9.39 9.83 12.98
N ALA A 100 8.09 9.75 12.68
CA ALA A 100 7.23 8.64 13.08
C ALA A 100 7.75 7.30 12.55
N TYR A 101 8.15 7.26 11.28
CA TYR A 101 8.73 6.05 10.67
C TYR A 101 10.01 5.63 11.38
N ARG A 102 10.94 6.58 11.58
CA ARG A 102 12.21 6.31 12.25
C ARG A 102 12.04 5.77 13.67
N HIS A 103 11.03 6.23 14.39
CA HIS A 103 10.74 5.73 15.75
C HIS A 103 10.07 4.34 15.76
N SER A 104 9.48 3.92 14.64
CA SER A 104 8.80 2.61 14.51
C SER A 104 9.68 1.51 13.92
N LYS A 105 10.96 1.81 13.62
CA LYS A 105 11.94 0.88 13.05
C LYS A 105 12.52 -0.09 14.07
#